data_AF-H6BTX9-F1
#
_entry.id   AF-H6BTX9-F1
#
_cell.length_a   1.000
_cell.length_b   1.000
_cell.length_c   1.000
_cell.angle_alpha   90.00
_cell.angle_beta   90.00
_cell.angle_gamma   90.00
#
_symmetry.space_group_name_H-M   'P 1'
#
loop_
_entity.id
_entity.type
_entity.pdbx_description
1 polymer ?
#
loop_
_entity_poly.entity_id
_entity_poly.type
_entity_poly.pdbx_seq_one_letter_code
_entity_poly.pdbx_strand_id
1 'polypeptide(L)'
;MAATMSQPCFSASTSSFRASQSQHAPMPYSDDPLTQLPAVDFKFDDLRKRMAEFTVKFDAFIEQGRKRVLEERNEFRARLGELHEEQRSATTHIASLQSTLSTHNHVLAREQAEKNEMHAQISKLEAHQANQAASRDRLKNAIAQTQRQIEVKLAAQREYAAKMDKQSRLNGPELNFWETYLGCRIEGSGDENKVRIVFMFPPLKGGNNGGAADEREAVFELLVPATSTGKYSVVYMKPRLDSGKVEKVVDRLNETREIATLLKGMRSLFADAMR
;
A
#
# COMPACT_ATOMS: atom_id res chain seq x y z
N MET A 1 15.67 -16.69 -40.39
CA MET A 1 15.31 -16.50 -41.80
C MET A 1 16.47 -15.79 -42.49
N ALA A 2 16.99 -16.41 -43.53
CA ALA A 2 18.06 -15.88 -44.37
C ALA A 2 17.53 -14.80 -45.31
N ALA A 3 18.34 -13.78 -45.61
CA ALA A 3 18.18 -12.97 -46.81
C ALA A 3 19.56 -12.56 -47.32
N THR A 4 19.75 -12.86 -48.59
CA THR A 4 20.94 -12.77 -49.43
C THR A 4 21.06 -11.41 -50.14
N MET A 5 22.31 -11.07 -50.46
CA MET A 5 22.78 -10.32 -51.66
C MET A 5 22.60 -8.79 -51.75
N SER A 6 23.73 -8.07 -51.89
CA SER A 6 24.28 -7.66 -53.21
C SER A 6 25.62 -6.91 -53.07
N GLN A 7 26.56 -7.19 -53.97
CA GLN A 7 27.70 -6.32 -54.31
C GLN A 7 27.29 -5.38 -55.47
N PRO A 8 28.04 -4.29 -55.68
CA PRO A 8 28.81 -4.23 -56.92
C PRO A 8 30.25 -3.71 -56.78
N CYS A 9 31.06 -4.16 -57.75
CA CYS A 9 32.44 -3.79 -58.08
C CYS A 9 32.62 -2.31 -58.43
N PHE A 10 33.86 -1.78 -58.29
CA PHE A 10 34.64 -1.09 -59.33
C PHE A 10 36.10 -0.95 -58.84
N SER A 11 36.99 -1.82 -59.33
CA SER A 11 38.06 -1.56 -60.30
C SER A 11 39.28 -0.78 -59.78
N ALA A 12 40.29 -1.55 -59.39
CA ALA A 12 41.69 -1.13 -59.38
C ALA A 12 42.23 -1.05 -60.82
N SER A 13 43.09 -0.09 -61.11
CA SER A 13 43.94 -0.12 -62.30
C SER A 13 45.31 0.47 -61.99
N THR A 14 46.29 -0.41 -62.06
CA THR A 14 47.72 -0.20 -61.91
C THR A 14 48.37 0.02 -63.27
N SER A 15 49.34 0.95 -63.31
CA SER A 15 50.58 0.97 -64.13
C SER A 15 50.54 0.60 -65.62
N SER A 16 51.13 1.45 -66.48
CA SER A 16 52.52 1.26 -66.93
C SER A 16 52.90 2.14 -68.12
N PHE A 17 54.16 2.55 -68.09
CA PHE A 17 54.92 3.28 -69.11
C PHE A 17 54.87 2.62 -70.50
N ARG A 18 54.87 3.45 -71.54
CA ARG A 18 55.43 3.09 -72.85
C ARG A 18 56.05 4.30 -73.54
N ALA A 19 57.37 4.34 -73.56
CA ALA A 19 58.16 5.15 -74.49
C ALA A 19 58.19 4.42 -75.84
N SER A 20 58.10 5.16 -76.94
CA SER A 20 58.43 4.65 -78.27
C SER A 20 59.15 5.72 -79.07
N GLN A 21 60.24 5.30 -79.68
CA GLN A 21 61.29 6.07 -80.32
C GLN A 21 61.35 5.62 -81.78
N SER A 22 61.89 6.49 -82.66
CA SER A 22 62.39 6.22 -84.03
C SER A 22 61.31 6.12 -85.15
N GLN A 23 61.49 6.52 -86.41
CA GLN A 23 62.68 6.61 -87.28
C GLN A 23 62.55 7.70 -88.37
N HIS A 24 63.71 8.11 -88.91
CA HIS A 24 63.94 8.88 -90.13
C HIS A 24 63.55 8.15 -91.43
N ALA A 25 63.32 8.93 -92.49
CA ALA A 25 63.49 8.51 -93.89
C ALA A 25 64.04 9.69 -94.74
N PRO A 26 65.11 9.51 -95.53
CA PRO A 26 65.63 10.49 -96.49
C PRO A 26 65.28 10.10 -97.94
N MET A 27 65.15 11.07 -98.86
CA MET A 27 65.31 10.84 -100.31
C MET A 27 65.88 12.11 -101.01
N PRO A 28 66.80 11.96 -101.98
CA PRO A 28 67.52 13.04 -102.68
C PRO A 28 67.05 13.25 -104.14
N TYR A 29 67.88 13.97 -104.93
CA TYR A 29 67.85 14.37 -106.36
C TYR A 29 67.39 15.82 -106.58
N SER A 30 68.02 16.69 -107.39
CA SER A 30 69.36 16.86 -108.02
C SER A 30 69.26 18.07 -108.98
N ASP A 31 70.34 18.87 -109.10
CA ASP A 31 70.78 19.80 -110.19
C ASP A 31 69.86 20.94 -110.71
N ASP A 32 70.19 22.25 -110.54
CA ASP A 32 71.17 23.14 -111.25
C ASP A 32 70.46 23.92 -112.42
N PRO A 33 70.85 25.12 -112.93
CA PRO A 33 71.90 26.10 -112.57
C PRO A 33 71.46 27.59 -112.48
N LEU A 34 72.42 28.43 -112.07
CA LEU A 34 72.46 29.91 -112.06
C LEU A 34 71.84 30.64 -113.26
N THR A 35 71.10 31.73 -113.02
CA THR A 35 71.53 33.11 -113.41
C THR A 35 70.53 34.21 -113.00
N GLN A 36 71.03 35.11 -112.14
CA GLN A 36 70.83 36.57 -112.14
C GLN A 36 69.40 37.14 -112.03
N LEU A 37 68.97 37.33 -110.79
CA LEU A 37 68.06 38.38 -110.36
C LEU A 37 68.68 39.11 -109.15
N PRO A 38 68.27 40.36 -108.86
CA PRO A 38 69.12 41.43 -108.35
C PRO A 38 69.84 41.10 -107.04
N ALA A 39 71.04 41.66 -106.86
CA ALA A 39 71.62 41.85 -105.53
C ALA A 39 70.72 42.83 -104.76
N VAL A 40 69.60 42.32 -104.26
CA VAL A 40 68.88 42.94 -103.17
C VAL A 40 69.88 42.92 -102.03
N ASP A 41 70.26 44.11 -101.58
CA ASP A 41 70.88 44.32 -100.27
C ASP A 41 69.86 43.83 -99.24
N PHE A 42 69.77 42.50 -99.09
CA PHE A 42 69.24 41.90 -97.91
C PHE A 42 70.14 42.45 -96.84
N LYS A 43 69.60 43.38 -96.04
CA LYS A 43 70.18 43.75 -94.76
C LYS A 43 70.13 42.50 -93.88
N PHE A 44 70.93 41.49 -94.20
CA PHE A 44 71.03 40.22 -93.50
C PHE A 44 71.42 40.51 -92.07
N ASP A 45 72.23 41.54 -91.82
CA ASP A 45 72.50 42.03 -90.47
C ASP A 45 71.27 42.64 -89.79
N ASP A 46 70.38 43.34 -90.50
CA ASP A 46 69.15 43.92 -89.92
C ASP A 46 68.06 42.86 -89.69
N LEU A 47 67.94 41.85 -90.57
CA LEU A 47 67.07 40.69 -90.36
C LEU A 47 67.62 39.76 -89.26
N ARG A 48 68.93 39.53 -89.23
CA ARG A 48 69.61 38.73 -88.19
C ARG A 48 69.56 39.45 -86.84
N LYS A 49 69.66 40.78 -86.82
CA LYS A 49 69.43 41.62 -85.64
C LYS A 49 67.98 41.56 -85.18
N ARG A 50 66.99 41.68 -86.08
CA ARG A 50 65.57 41.52 -85.73
C ARG A 50 65.23 40.11 -85.28
N MET A 51 65.83 39.08 -85.87
CA MET A 51 65.68 37.70 -85.43
C MET A 51 66.34 37.48 -84.07
N ALA A 52 67.52 38.04 -83.82
CA ALA A 52 68.13 37.99 -82.49
C ALA A 52 67.29 38.74 -81.44
N GLU A 53 66.78 39.94 -81.76
CA GLU A 53 65.88 40.70 -80.88
C GLU A 53 64.54 40.00 -80.67
N PHE A 54 64.00 39.37 -81.72
CA PHE A 54 62.78 38.56 -81.63
C PHE A 54 63.00 37.32 -80.78
N THR A 55 64.09 36.57 -81.00
CA THR A 55 64.46 35.41 -80.18
C THR A 55 64.62 35.82 -78.72
N VAL A 56 65.31 36.93 -78.42
CA VAL A 56 65.44 37.43 -77.03
C VAL A 56 64.09 37.79 -76.42
N LYS A 57 63.22 38.51 -77.15
CA LYS A 57 61.87 38.86 -76.67
C LYS A 57 60.95 37.65 -76.54
N PHE A 58 61.08 36.69 -77.45
CA PHE A 58 60.32 35.45 -77.47
C PHE A 58 60.77 34.55 -76.33
N ASP A 59 62.07 34.38 -76.11
CA ASP A 59 62.62 33.66 -74.97
C ASP A 59 62.20 34.31 -73.64
N ALA A 60 62.24 35.64 -73.55
CA ALA A 60 61.73 36.36 -72.37
C ALA A 60 60.22 36.17 -72.16
N PHE A 61 59.43 36.14 -73.23
CA PHE A 61 57.99 35.85 -73.17
C PHE A 61 57.70 34.40 -72.75
N ILE A 62 58.46 33.43 -73.28
CA ILE A 62 58.37 32.03 -72.90
C ILE A 62 58.81 31.84 -71.44
N GLU A 63 59.86 32.54 -71.00
CA GLU A 63 60.34 32.52 -69.63
C GLU A 63 59.30 33.14 -68.68
N GLN A 64 58.70 34.28 -69.04
CA GLN A 64 57.64 34.91 -68.26
C GLN A 64 56.36 34.06 -68.23
N GLY A 65 55.98 33.46 -69.36
CA GLY A 65 54.84 32.53 -69.45
C GLY A 65 55.06 31.28 -68.60
N ARG A 66 56.26 30.70 -68.66
CA ARG A 66 56.66 29.56 -67.82
C ARG A 66 56.66 29.92 -66.34
N LYS A 67 57.18 31.10 -65.97
CA LYS A 67 57.17 31.61 -64.60
C LYS A 67 55.74 31.76 -64.09
N ARG A 68 54.86 32.40 -64.87
CA ARG A 68 53.45 32.59 -64.53
C ARG A 68 52.70 31.27 -64.34
N VAL A 69 52.87 30.31 -65.25
CA VAL A 69 52.25 28.98 -65.13
C VAL A 69 52.75 28.25 -63.89
N LEU A 70 54.05 28.37 -63.57
CA LEU A 70 54.62 27.76 -62.37
C LEU A 70 54.06 28.40 -61.09
N GLU A 71 53.94 29.73 -61.06
CA GLU A 71 53.35 30.50 -59.97
C GLU A 71 51.88 30.13 -59.75
N GLU A 72 51.04 30.19 -60.80
CA GLU A 72 49.62 29.81 -60.74
C GLU A 72 49.44 28.35 -60.29
N ARG A 73 50.28 27.43 -60.78
CA ARG A 73 50.26 26.02 -60.36
C ARG A 73 50.68 25.86 -58.90
N ASN A 74 51.63 26.65 -58.42
CA ASN A 74 52.06 26.62 -57.03
C ASN A 74 50.99 27.19 -56.09
N GLU A 75 50.37 28.31 -56.47
CA GLU A 75 49.23 28.91 -55.77
C GLU A 75 48.03 27.96 -55.71
N PHE A 76 47.69 27.30 -56.83
CA PHE A 76 46.62 26.31 -56.85
C PHE A 76 46.90 25.12 -55.93
N ARG A 77 48.15 24.63 -55.91
CA ARG A 77 48.57 23.59 -54.95
C ARG A 77 48.45 24.06 -53.51
N ALA A 78 48.84 25.30 -53.21
CA ALA A 78 48.73 25.86 -51.87
C ALA A 78 47.26 25.94 -51.44
N ARG A 79 46.37 26.49 -52.28
CA ARG A 79 44.93 26.57 -52.01
C ARG A 79 44.27 25.20 -51.85
N LEU A 80 44.67 24.21 -52.67
CA LEU A 80 44.19 22.85 -52.49
C LEU A 80 44.63 22.25 -51.14
N GLY A 81 45.87 22.54 -50.71
CA GLY A 81 46.37 22.13 -49.40
C GLY A 81 45.57 22.75 -48.26
N GLU A 82 45.33 24.07 -48.32
CA GLU A 82 44.50 24.80 -47.35
C GLU A 82 43.07 24.23 -47.30
N LEU A 83 42.42 24.06 -48.46
CA LEU A 83 41.06 23.52 -48.53
C LEU A 83 40.96 22.09 -47.97
N HIS A 84 41.97 21.25 -48.23
CA HIS A 84 42.02 19.90 -47.67
C HIS A 84 42.19 19.92 -46.15
N GLU A 85 42.99 20.84 -45.61
CA GLU A 85 43.17 20.99 -44.17
C GLU A 85 41.90 21.56 -43.50
N GLU A 86 41.23 22.53 -44.12
CA GLU A 86 39.92 23.03 -43.70
C GLU A 86 38.87 21.90 -43.69
N GLN A 87 38.81 21.10 -44.75
CA GLN A 87 37.91 19.95 -44.81
C GLN A 87 38.19 18.95 -43.68
N ARG A 88 39.47 18.65 -43.43
CA ARG A 88 39.88 17.71 -42.37
C ARG A 88 39.53 18.25 -40.98
N SER A 89 39.78 19.53 -40.73
CA SER A 89 39.46 20.19 -39.47
C SER A 89 37.94 20.26 -39.24
N ALA A 90 37.14 20.59 -40.27
CA ALA A 90 35.68 20.61 -40.22
C ALA A 90 35.12 19.20 -39.93
N THR A 91 35.66 18.17 -40.60
CA THR A 91 35.25 16.78 -40.37
C THR A 91 35.51 16.34 -38.93
N THR A 92 36.67 16.74 -38.38
CA THR A 92 37.03 16.45 -36.98
C THR A 92 36.09 17.17 -36.01
N HIS A 93 35.74 18.43 -36.28
CA HIS A 93 34.76 19.17 -35.48
C HIS A 93 33.38 18.53 -35.52
N ILE A 94 32.89 18.12 -36.70
CA ILE A 94 31.61 17.43 -36.84
C ILE A 94 31.60 16.15 -36.01
N ALA A 95 32.67 15.34 -36.08
CA ALA A 95 32.78 14.12 -35.29
C ALA A 95 32.77 14.40 -33.78
N SER A 96 33.48 15.44 -33.34
CA SER A 96 33.47 15.89 -31.94
C SER A 96 32.07 16.30 -31.47
N LEU A 97 31.38 17.13 -32.27
CA LEU A 97 30.02 17.59 -31.98
C LEU A 97 29.01 16.44 -31.95
N GLN A 98 29.13 15.47 -32.86
CA GLN A 98 28.29 14.27 -32.85
C GLN A 98 28.51 13.43 -31.59
N SER A 99 29.75 13.28 -31.15
CA SER A 99 30.09 12.60 -29.90
C SER A 99 29.52 13.31 -28.67
N THR A 100 29.63 14.65 -28.62
CA THR A 100 29.06 15.45 -27.53
C THR A 100 27.53 15.38 -27.52
N LEU A 101 26.88 15.46 -28.68
CA LEU A 101 25.42 15.32 -28.81
C LEU A 101 24.93 13.95 -28.37
N SER A 102 25.65 12.88 -28.74
CA SER A 102 25.35 11.52 -28.26
C SER A 102 25.46 11.42 -26.74
N THR A 103 26.49 12.02 -26.15
CA THR A 103 26.69 12.04 -24.69
C THR A 103 25.57 12.80 -23.99
N HIS A 104 25.19 13.97 -24.50
CA HIS A 104 24.07 14.75 -23.95
C HIS A 104 22.74 14.01 -24.05
N ASN A 105 22.45 13.35 -25.17
CA ASN A 105 21.24 12.53 -25.31
C ASN A 105 21.21 11.38 -24.29
N HIS A 106 22.35 10.75 -24.02
CA HIS A 106 22.44 9.72 -23.00
C HIS A 106 22.17 10.27 -21.58
N VAL A 107 22.74 11.43 -21.25
CA VAL A 107 22.50 12.11 -19.96
C VAL A 107 21.03 12.49 -19.81
N LEU A 108 20.42 13.10 -20.83
CA LEU A 108 18.99 13.46 -20.80
C LEU A 108 18.08 12.23 -20.62
N ALA A 109 18.38 11.14 -21.32
CA ALA A 109 17.62 9.90 -21.17
C ALA A 109 17.72 9.34 -19.74
N ARG A 110 18.91 9.41 -19.14
CA ARG A 110 19.14 8.98 -17.76
C ARG A 110 18.42 9.88 -16.76
N GLU A 111 18.54 11.20 -16.88
CA GLU A 111 17.85 12.15 -15.99
C GLU A 111 16.33 12.00 -16.08
N GLN A 112 15.78 11.76 -17.28
CA GLN A 112 14.36 11.51 -17.45
C GLN A 112 13.92 10.21 -16.78
N ALA A 113 14.73 9.15 -16.85
CA ALA A 113 14.46 7.89 -16.16
C ALA A 113 14.49 8.07 -14.63
N GLU A 114 15.51 8.74 -14.10
CA GLU A 114 15.64 9.04 -12.67
C GLU A 114 14.47 9.91 -12.18
N LYS A 115 14.05 10.92 -12.95
CA LYS A 115 12.87 11.74 -12.63
C LYS A 115 11.58 10.93 -12.57
N ASN A 116 11.37 10.04 -13.55
CA ASN A 116 10.20 9.16 -13.57
C ASN A 116 10.19 8.22 -12.36
N GLU A 117 11.36 7.68 -11.99
CA GLU A 117 11.49 6.84 -10.80
C GLU A 117 11.18 7.61 -9.51
N MET A 118 11.73 8.82 -9.35
CA MET A 118 11.42 9.66 -8.19
C MET A 118 9.93 9.98 -8.08
N HIS A 119 9.27 10.32 -9.20
CA HIS A 119 7.83 10.56 -9.20
C HIS A 119 7.03 9.31 -8.81
N ALA A 120 7.45 8.12 -9.26
CA ALA A 120 6.84 6.86 -8.84
C ALA A 120 7.01 6.60 -7.33
N GLN A 121 8.19 6.91 -6.76
CA GLN A 121 8.44 6.80 -5.33
C GLN A 121 7.60 7.79 -4.51
N ILE A 122 7.50 9.04 -4.95
CA ILE A 122 6.63 10.06 -4.31
C ILE A 122 5.18 9.58 -4.30
N SER A 123 4.65 9.16 -5.44
CA SER A 123 3.27 8.67 -5.54
C SER A 123 3.01 7.46 -4.62
N LYS A 124 3.98 6.54 -4.52
CA LYS A 124 3.91 5.40 -3.60
C LYS A 124 3.88 5.85 -2.13
N LEU A 125 4.70 6.83 -1.75
CA LEU A 125 4.72 7.38 -0.39
C LEU A 125 3.41 8.11 -0.07
N GLU A 126 2.87 8.90 -0.99
CA GLU A 126 1.59 9.59 -0.84
C GLU A 126 0.43 8.59 -0.67
N ALA A 127 0.39 7.55 -1.51
CA ALA A 127 -0.62 6.49 -1.39
C ALA A 127 -0.51 5.76 -0.03
N HIS A 128 0.72 5.49 0.41
CA HIS A 128 0.95 4.87 1.72
C HIS A 128 0.50 5.79 2.88
N GLN A 129 0.82 7.08 2.81
CA GLN A 129 0.38 8.06 3.79
C GLN A 129 -1.15 8.18 3.84
N ALA A 130 -1.81 8.21 2.69
CA ALA A 130 -3.27 8.26 2.59
C ALA A 130 -3.91 7.02 3.20
N ASN A 131 -3.37 5.83 2.93
CA ASN A 131 -3.86 4.58 3.51
C ASN A 131 -3.69 4.54 5.03
N GLN A 132 -2.55 5.02 5.55
CA GLN A 132 -2.31 5.11 6.98
C GLN A 132 -3.24 6.12 7.66
N ALA A 133 -3.46 7.28 7.05
CA ALA A 133 -4.40 8.28 7.56
C ALA A 133 -5.82 7.73 7.63
N ALA A 134 -6.29 7.05 6.57
CA ALA A 134 -7.60 6.41 6.55
C ALA A 134 -7.73 5.31 7.62
N SER A 135 -6.68 4.50 7.82
CA SER A 135 -6.66 3.47 8.87
C SER A 135 -6.74 4.09 10.27
N ARG A 136 -5.94 5.13 10.54
CA ARG A 136 -5.97 5.88 11.79
C ARG A 136 -7.35 6.45 12.08
N ASP A 137 -7.99 7.05 11.08
CA ASP A 137 -9.30 7.69 11.26
C ASP A 137 -10.39 6.64 11.50
N ARG A 138 -10.33 5.47 10.83
CA ARG A 138 -11.21 4.32 11.14
C ARG A 138 -11.05 3.84 12.58
N LEU A 139 -9.81 3.68 13.05
CA LEU A 139 -9.54 3.25 14.43
C LEU A 139 -10.04 4.27 15.46
N LYS A 140 -9.82 5.56 15.23
CA LYS A 140 -10.34 6.63 16.10
C LYS A 140 -11.87 6.57 16.21
N ASN A 141 -12.56 6.37 15.08
CA ASN A 141 -14.02 6.25 15.07
C ASN A 141 -14.49 5.00 15.83
N ALA A 142 -13.82 3.86 15.64
CA ALA A 142 -14.14 2.62 16.35
C ALA A 142 -13.93 2.74 17.87
N ILE A 143 -12.84 3.41 18.29
CA ILE A 143 -12.57 3.70 19.71
C ILE A 143 -13.69 4.56 20.30
N ALA A 144 -14.04 5.67 19.62
CA ALA A 144 -15.10 6.57 20.09
C ALA A 144 -16.46 5.86 20.20
N GLN A 145 -16.80 5.00 19.23
CA GLN A 145 -18.03 4.21 19.27
C GLN A 145 -18.02 3.22 20.45
N THR A 146 -16.91 2.53 20.66
CA THR A 146 -16.76 1.56 21.76
C THR A 146 -16.84 2.24 23.12
N GLN A 147 -16.21 3.40 23.29
CA GLN A 147 -16.29 4.20 24.50
C GLN A 147 -17.74 4.58 24.85
N ARG A 148 -18.53 5.05 23.87
CA ARG A 148 -19.95 5.33 24.08
C ARG A 148 -20.74 4.10 24.52
N GLN A 149 -20.47 2.93 23.94
CA GLN A 149 -21.13 1.69 24.34
C GLN A 149 -20.77 1.27 25.76
N ILE A 150 -19.52 1.46 26.17
CA ILE A 150 -19.06 1.22 27.55
C ILE A 150 -19.78 2.16 28.53
N GLU A 151 -19.85 3.45 28.21
CA GLU A 151 -20.54 4.44 29.05
C GLU A 151 -22.02 4.10 29.25
N VAL A 152 -22.73 3.71 28.19
CA VAL A 152 -24.14 3.29 28.26
C VAL A 152 -24.30 2.06 29.15
N LYS A 153 -23.44 1.05 28.99
CA LYS A 153 -23.49 -0.18 29.82
C LYS A 153 -23.18 0.11 31.28
N LEU A 154 -22.19 0.94 31.57
CA LEU A 154 -21.84 1.35 32.93
C LEU A 154 -22.98 2.14 33.58
N ALA A 155 -23.61 3.06 32.85
CA ALA A 155 -24.76 3.82 33.35
C ALA A 155 -25.93 2.89 33.68
N ALA A 156 -26.28 1.97 32.79
CA ALA A 156 -27.32 0.98 33.01
C ALA A 156 -27.02 0.06 34.21
N GLN A 157 -25.77 -0.38 34.37
CA GLN A 157 -25.35 -1.20 35.51
C GLN A 157 -25.46 -0.42 36.83
N ARG A 158 -25.05 0.86 36.85
CA ARG A 158 -25.20 1.72 38.03
C ARG A 158 -26.65 1.94 38.40
N GLU A 159 -27.51 2.18 37.42
CA GLU A 159 -28.95 2.34 37.66
C GLU A 159 -29.57 1.05 38.20
N TYR A 160 -29.23 -0.09 37.62
CA TYR A 160 -29.68 -1.40 38.11
C TYR A 160 -29.21 -1.65 39.55
N ALA A 161 -27.93 -1.41 39.84
CA ALA A 161 -27.37 -1.55 41.18
C ALA A 161 -28.08 -0.61 42.18
N ALA A 162 -28.36 0.63 41.81
CA ALA A 162 -29.08 1.58 42.67
C ALA A 162 -30.52 1.13 42.95
N LYS A 163 -31.22 0.57 41.95
CA LYS A 163 -32.56 -0.01 42.13
C LYS A 163 -32.53 -1.22 43.05
N MET A 164 -31.56 -2.12 42.87
CA MET A 164 -31.38 -3.30 43.72
C MET A 164 -31.03 -2.92 45.15
N ASP A 165 -30.14 -1.95 45.37
CA ASP A 165 -29.79 -1.46 46.70
C ASP A 165 -31.00 -0.83 47.40
N LYS A 166 -31.75 0.00 46.69
CA LYS A 166 -32.99 0.59 47.21
C LYS A 166 -34.00 -0.49 47.62
N GLN A 167 -34.17 -1.52 46.80
CA GLN A 167 -35.08 -2.62 47.11
C GLN A 167 -34.57 -3.44 48.30
N SER A 168 -33.29 -3.79 48.34
CA SER A 168 -32.66 -4.53 49.44
C SER A 168 -32.82 -3.82 50.79
N ARG A 169 -32.65 -2.48 50.80
CA ARG A 169 -32.86 -1.65 52.00
C ARG A 169 -34.29 -1.70 52.55
N LEU A 170 -35.29 -1.96 51.70
CA LEU A 170 -36.70 -2.08 52.11
C LEU A 170 -37.07 -3.53 52.47
N ASN A 171 -36.54 -4.50 51.71
CA ASN A 171 -36.86 -5.92 51.89
C ASN A 171 -36.60 -6.42 53.33
N GLY A 172 -35.48 -6.03 53.95
CA GLY A 172 -35.14 -6.47 55.31
C GLY A 172 -36.15 -6.01 56.36
N PRO A 173 -36.40 -4.70 56.50
CA PRO A 173 -37.43 -4.18 57.40
C PRO A 173 -38.84 -4.69 57.12
N GLU A 174 -39.23 -4.81 55.85
CA GLU A 174 -40.55 -5.34 55.46
C GLU A 174 -40.69 -6.82 55.82
N LEU A 175 -39.67 -7.64 55.54
CA LEU A 175 -39.65 -9.04 55.92
C LEU A 175 -39.75 -9.18 57.44
N ASN A 176 -38.97 -8.42 58.20
CA ASN A 176 -39.02 -8.44 59.66
C ASN A 176 -40.40 -8.02 60.20
N PHE A 177 -41.03 -7.00 59.59
CA PHE A 177 -42.39 -6.59 59.93
C PHE A 177 -43.37 -7.74 59.73
N TRP A 178 -43.35 -8.40 58.57
CA TRP A 178 -44.26 -9.52 58.27
C TRP A 178 -43.99 -10.75 59.12
N GLU A 179 -42.72 -11.10 59.36
CA GLU A 179 -42.35 -12.21 60.23
C GLU A 179 -42.86 -12.00 61.66
N THR A 180 -42.71 -10.78 62.18
CA THR A 180 -43.21 -10.41 63.52
C THR A 180 -44.74 -10.36 63.55
N TYR A 181 -45.37 -9.70 62.57
CA TYR A 181 -46.82 -9.50 62.54
C TYR A 181 -47.59 -10.81 62.34
N LEU A 182 -47.09 -11.66 61.44
CA LEU A 182 -47.69 -12.97 61.19
C LEU A 182 -47.22 -14.00 62.22
N GLY A 183 -46.08 -13.81 62.88
CA GLY A 183 -45.43 -14.86 63.69
C GLY A 183 -45.06 -16.07 62.82
N CYS A 184 -44.58 -15.82 61.60
CA CYS A 184 -44.30 -16.85 60.61
C CYS A 184 -43.07 -16.46 59.80
N ARG A 185 -42.08 -17.35 59.73
CA ARG A 185 -40.88 -17.23 58.90
C ARG A 185 -40.88 -18.34 57.85
N ILE A 186 -40.45 -17.99 56.63
CA ILE A 186 -40.29 -18.93 55.52
C ILE A 186 -38.80 -18.98 55.19
N GLU A 187 -38.20 -20.16 55.32
CA GLU A 187 -36.77 -20.38 55.13
C GLU A 187 -36.54 -21.38 53.97
N GLY A 188 -35.48 -21.17 53.21
CA GLY A 188 -34.99 -22.19 52.28
C GLY A 188 -34.36 -23.34 53.06
N SER A 189 -34.74 -24.58 52.80
CA SER A 189 -34.18 -25.75 53.49
C SER A 189 -32.88 -26.27 52.86
N GLY A 190 -32.25 -25.50 51.97
CA GLY A 190 -31.04 -25.89 51.20
C GLY A 190 -31.28 -26.84 50.03
N ASP A 191 -32.53 -27.28 49.81
CA ASP A 191 -32.99 -28.10 48.69
C ASP A 191 -34.01 -27.28 47.90
N GLU A 192 -33.82 -27.14 46.58
CA GLU A 192 -34.66 -26.32 45.71
C GLU A 192 -36.13 -26.75 45.71
N ASN A 193 -36.40 -28.02 46.04
CA ASN A 193 -37.76 -28.56 46.07
C ASN A 193 -38.39 -28.52 47.46
N LYS A 194 -37.76 -27.88 48.45
CA LYS A 194 -38.28 -27.86 49.81
C LYS A 194 -38.25 -26.45 50.39
N VAL A 195 -39.31 -26.13 51.10
CA VAL A 195 -39.46 -24.87 51.83
C VAL A 195 -39.76 -25.21 53.28
N ARG A 196 -39.03 -24.59 54.20
CA ARG A 196 -39.26 -24.70 55.64
C ARG A 196 -40.13 -23.54 56.09
N ILE A 197 -41.19 -23.85 56.84
CA ILE A 197 -42.09 -22.86 57.41
C ILE A 197 -42.01 -22.98 58.93
N VAL A 198 -41.69 -21.87 59.59
CA VAL A 198 -41.55 -21.77 61.04
C VAL A 198 -42.62 -20.81 61.57
N PHE A 199 -43.46 -21.29 62.47
CA PHE A 199 -44.42 -20.49 63.21
C PHE A 199 -43.87 -20.18 64.61
N MET A 200 -43.86 -18.90 64.97
CA MET A 200 -43.55 -18.43 66.32
C MET A 200 -44.85 -18.22 67.08
N PHE A 201 -44.97 -18.85 68.25
CA PHE A 201 -46.13 -18.70 69.12
C PHE A 201 -45.77 -17.87 70.37
N PRO A 202 -46.68 -16.98 70.82
CA PRO A 202 -46.47 -16.22 72.04
C PRO A 202 -46.27 -17.13 73.27
N PRO A 203 -45.50 -16.67 74.27
CA PRO A 203 -45.30 -17.43 75.51
C PRO A 203 -46.62 -17.60 76.28
N LEU A 204 -46.75 -18.75 76.95
CA LEU A 204 -47.90 -19.05 77.83
C LEU A 204 -47.88 -18.11 79.06
N LYS A 205 -49.05 -17.58 79.43
CA LYS A 205 -49.21 -16.69 80.58
C LYS A 205 -49.01 -17.50 81.89
N GLY A 206 -47.85 -17.39 82.53
CA GLY A 206 -47.53 -18.03 83.81
C GLY A 206 -46.15 -18.69 83.95
N GLY A 207 -45.29 -18.63 82.92
CA GLY A 207 -43.92 -19.16 82.97
C GLY A 207 -42.99 -18.34 83.86
N ASN A 208 -42.77 -18.78 85.09
CA ASN A 208 -41.88 -18.16 86.05
C ASN A 208 -40.46 -18.71 85.85
N ASN A 209 -39.65 -18.12 84.95
CA ASN A 209 -38.19 -18.25 84.95
C ASN A 209 -37.55 -17.15 84.10
N GLY A 210 -36.72 -16.31 84.74
CA GLY A 210 -36.07 -15.13 84.16
C GLY A 210 -34.82 -15.44 83.35
N GLY A 211 -34.97 -16.06 82.19
CA GLY A 211 -33.91 -16.19 81.19
C GLY A 211 -34.52 -16.47 79.83
N ALA A 212 -34.24 -15.61 78.84
CA ALA A 212 -34.63 -15.68 77.43
C ALA A 212 -36.00 -16.35 77.16
N ALA A 213 -37.03 -15.51 76.98
CA ALA A 213 -38.39 -15.91 76.63
C ALA A 213 -38.43 -17.17 75.74
N ASP A 214 -39.09 -18.21 76.25
CA ASP A 214 -39.27 -19.52 75.61
C ASP A 214 -40.08 -19.35 74.31
N GLU A 215 -39.42 -18.95 73.23
CA GLU A 215 -40.01 -18.80 71.90
C GLU A 215 -40.45 -20.18 71.43
N ARG A 216 -41.76 -20.43 71.50
CA ARG A 216 -42.33 -21.72 71.10
C ARG A 216 -42.45 -21.75 69.59
N GLU A 217 -41.48 -22.39 68.96
CA GLU A 217 -41.45 -22.59 67.53
C GLU A 217 -42.11 -23.92 67.12
N ALA A 218 -42.94 -23.87 66.10
CA ALA A 218 -43.39 -25.04 65.37
C ALA A 218 -42.97 -24.92 63.91
N VAL A 219 -42.44 -26.00 63.36
CA VAL A 219 -41.86 -26.02 62.02
C VAL A 219 -42.43 -27.16 61.21
N PHE A 220 -42.60 -26.94 59.91
CA PHE A 220 -42.79 -28.02 58.94
C PHE A 220 -42.03 -27.74 57.65
N GLU A 221 -41.63 -28.79 56.94
CA GLU A 221 -41.03 -28.68 55.61
C GLU A 221 -42.01 -29.18 54.56
N LEU A 222 -42.29 -28.32 53.60
CA LEU A 222 -43.15 -28.56 52.46
C LEU A 222 -42.29 -28.92 51.26
N LEU A 223 -42.53 -30.10 50.70
CA LEU A 223 -42.02 -30.47 49.39
C LEU A 223 -42.86 -29.75 48.32
N VAL A 224 -42.20 -28.91 47.54
CA VAL A 224 -42.77 -28.18 46.41
C VAL A 224 -42.49 -28.97 45.14
N PRO A 225 -43.51 -29.35 44.36
CA PRO A 225 -43.31 -30.10 43.13
C PRO A 225 -42.61 -29.25 42.07
N ALA A 226 -41.72 -29.85 41.29
CA ALA A 226 -41.03 -29.20 40.18
C ALA A 226 -41.96 -28.72 39.04
N THR A 227 -43.20 -29.23 39.01
CA THR A 227 -44.22 -28.86 38.02
C THR A 227 -45.50 -28.37 38.70
N SER A 228 -46.22 -27.48 38.05
CA SER A 228 -47.50 -26.92 38.54
C SER A 228 -48.59 -27.97 38.75
N THR A 229 -48.46 -29.15 38.15
CA THR A 229 -49.40 -30.28 38.27
C THR A 229 -48.99 -31.31 39.31
N GLY A 230 -47.75 -31.27 39.84
CA GLY A 230 -47.29 -32.21 40.86
C GLY A 230 -47.98 -32.01 42.21
N LYS A 231 -47.84 -32.95 43.15
CA LYS A 231 -48.44 -32.87 44.49
C LYS A 231 -47.46 -32.31 45.52
N TYR A 232 -47.92 -31.40 46.34
CA TYR A 232 -47.27 -30.97 47.57
C TYR A 232 -47.35 -32.07 48.63
N SER A 233 -46.33 -32.17 49.48
CA SER A 233 -46.34 -33.06 50.64
C SER A 233 -45.56 -32.44 51.80
N VAL A 234 -45.94 -32.77 53.04
CA VAL A 234 -45.18 -32.36 54.24
C VAL A 234 -44.23 -33.50 54.60
N VAL A 235 -42.93 -33.25 54.53
CA VAL A 235 -41.88 -34.26 54.73
C VAL A 235 -41.28 -34.23 56.13
N TYR A 236 -41.37 -33.09 56.80
CA TYR A 236 -40.89 -32.91 58.17
C TYR A 236 -41.87 -32.02 58.94
N MET A 237 -42.02 -32.29 60.24
CA MET A 237 -42.76 -31.43 61.15
C MET A 237 -42.26 -31.58 62.59
N LYS A 238 -42.29 -30.50 63.35
CA LYS A 238 -42.00 -30.48 64.79
C LYS A 238 -42.82 -29.36 65.45
N PRO A 239 -43.58 -29.62 66.53
CA PRO A 239 -43.83 -30.92 67.17
C PRO A 239 -44.60 -31.90 66.26
N ARG A 240 -44.63 -33.19 66.61
CA ARG A 240 -45.30 -34.22 65.79
C ARG A 240 -46.82 -34.01 65.83
N LEU A 241 -47.43 -33.90 64.65
CA LEU A 241 -48.88 -33.76 64.49
C LEU A 241 -49.52 -35.10 64.09
N ASP A 242 -50.85 -35.17 64.19
CA ASP A 242 -51.66 -36.28 63.68
C ASP A 242 -51.62 -36.31 62.15
N SER A 243 -51.06 -37.38 61.59
CA SER A 243 -50.87 -37.56 60.15
C SER A 243 -52.17 -37.42 59.36
N GLY A 244 -53.31 -37.93 59.87
CA GLY A 244 -54.59 -37.87 59.16
C GLY A 244 -55.18 -36.46 59.08
N LYS A 245 -54.83 -35.58 60.03
CA LYS A 245 -55.22 -34.16 59.98
C LYS A 245 -54.31 -33.36 59.05
N VAL A 246 -53.01 -33.65 59.06
CA VAL A 246 -52.05 -33.01 58.14
C VAL A 246 -52.37 -33.36 56.69
N GLU A 247 -52.65 -34.64 56.41
CA GLU A 247 -53.01 -35.10 55.07
C GLU A 247 -54.22 -34.36 54.50
N LYS A 248 -55.29 -34.19 55.29
CA LYS A 248 -56.47 -33.39 54.88
C LYS A 248 -56.13 -31.94 54.49
N VAL A 249 -55.22 -31.31 55.23
CA VAL A 249 -54.80 -29.93 54.96
C VAL A 249 -53.94 -29.86 53.70
N VAL A 250 -53.09 -30.86 53.47
CA VAL A 250 -52.25 -30.99 52.28
C VAL A 250 -53.08 -31.36 51.04
N ASP A 251 -54.08 -32.22 51.16
CA ASP A 251 -55.00 -32.57 50.08
C ASP A 251 -55.76 -31.35 49.61
N ARG A 252 -56.26 -30.54 50.55
CA ARG A 252 -56.89 -29.26 50.23
C ARG A 252 -55.94 -28.31 49.49
N LEU A 253 -54.65 -28.25 49.86
CA LEU A 253 -53.65 -27.49 49.10
C LEU A 253 -53.47 -28.06 47.68
N ASN A 254 -53.43 -29.38 47.53
CA ASN A 254 -53.28 -30.03 46.23
C ASN A 254 -54.48 -29.79 45.31
N GLU A 255 -55.68 -29.67 45.88
CA GLU A 255 -56.91 -29.34 45.16
C GLU A 255 -57.01 -27.85 44.80
N THR A 256 -56.78 -26.95 45.75
CA THR A 256 -57.03 -25.51 45.53
C THR A 256 -55.80 -24.72 45.08
N ARG A 257 -54.59 -25.26 45.30
CA ARG A 257 -53.30 -24.56 45.11
C ARG A 257 -53.16 -23.28 45.95
N GLU A 258 -53.96 -23.13 47.00
CA GLU A 258 -53.92 -21.96 47.89
C GLU A 258 -53.01 -22.19 49.10
N ILE A 259 -51.79 -21.64 49.06
CA ILE A 259 -50.83 -21.75 50.16
C ILE A 259 -51.34 -21.14 51.48
N ALA A 260 -52.12 -20.06 51.41
CA ALA A 260 -52.68 -19.41 52.59
C ALA A 260 -53.59 -20.36 53.40
N THR A 261 -54.30 -21.26 52.71
CA THR A 261 -55.18 -22.26 53.32
C THR A 261 -54.37 -23.33 54.04
N LEU A 262 -53.26 -23.79 53.43
CA LEU A 262 -52.29 -24.68 54.10
C LEU A 262 -51.74 -24.04 55.38
N LEU A 263 -51.23 -22.81 55.29
CA LEU A 263 -50.58 -22.13 56.42
C LEU A 263 -51.54 -21.95 57.60
N LYS A 264 -52.79 -21.56 57.34
CA LYS A 264 -53.83 -21.44 58.38
C LYS A 264 -54.18 -22.80 59.00
N GLY A 265 -54.31 -23.84 58.17
CA GLY A 265 -54.59 -25.20 58.63
C GLY A 265 -53.48 -25.75 59.51
N MET A 266 -52.23 -25.72 59.02
CA MET A 266 -51.06 -26.18 59.76
C MET A 266 -50.85 -25.40 61.05
N ARG A 267 -51.00 -24.06 61.03
CA ARG A 267 -50.90 -23.26 62.25
C ARG A 267 -51.94 -23.64 63.29
N SER A 268 -53.17 -23.94 62.88
CA SER A 268 -54.24 -24.38 63.79
C SER A 268 -53.91 -25.73 64.43
N LEU A 269 -53.42 -26.69 63.63
CA LEU A 269 -52.99 -28.00 64.14
C LEU A 269 -51.83 -27.88 65.13
N PHE A 270 -50.85 -27.03 64.83
CA PHE A 270 -49.74 -26.75 65.75
C PHE A 270 -50.23 -26.04 67.01
N ALA A 271 -51.11 -25.05 66.91
CA ALA A 271 -51.67 -24.36 68.06
C ALA A 271 -52.39 -25.34 69.00
N ASP A 272 -53.18 -26.27 68.45
CA ASP A 272 -53.89 -27.29 69.24
C ASP A 272 -52.93 -28.30 69.88
N ALA A 273 -51.90 -28.74 69.16
CA ALA A 273 -50.89 -29.67 69.69
C ALA A 273 -49.97 -29.02 70.75
N MET A 274 -49.93 -27.69 70.76
CA MET A 274 -49.10 -26.89 71.66
C MET A 274 -49.88 -26.26 72.81
N ARG A 275 -51.20 -26.39 72.87
CA ARG A 275 -51.98 -25.95 74.04
C ARG A 275 -51.65 -26.75 75.29
#